data_AF-A0A7S1SK05-F1
#
_entry.id   AF-A0A7S1SK05-F1
#
_cell.length_a   1.000
_cell.length_b   1.000
_cell.length_c   1.000
_cell.angle_alpha   90.00
_cell.angle_beta   90.00
_cell.angle_gamma   90.00
#
_symmetry.space_group_name_H-M   'P 1'
#
loop_
_entity.id
_entity.type
_entity.pdbx_description
1 polymer ?
#
loop_
_entity_poly.entity_id
_entity_poly.type
_entity_poly.pdbx_seq_one_letter_code
_entity_poly.pdbx_strand_id
1 'polypeptide(L)'
;MTLANVRRPPTHTIGRNKVIVNTSDGEEFVVHRQLLRPCISLTKAVRAEGLGDEAAGPPAASVDVDCLSFDRVLCFLEARHLGRDPPHIPAHHLPAIAAAATALGLRSLEEHCRARMGELQTRVRLHSLDEIKERNAKGERLILIDGMVLDVTRWLPEHPGGAAIIPNQSLNVDATRFFELYHCTRESFLYLKELYVGELAAEDRHRLPSPQGSDASDAPPPSADFLDQLHQYTRFRMEVKTEWKSF
;
A
#
# COMPACT_ATOMS: atom_id res chain seq x y z
N MET A 1 13.74 -12.03 21.35
CA MET A 1 15.07 -11.80 20.76
C MET A 1 15.26 -10.30 20.68
N THR A 2 16.06 -9.74 21.58
CA THR A 2 16.07 -8.32 21.96
C THR A 2 16.99 -7.54 21.03
N LEU A 3 16.48 -6.46 20.40
CA LEU A 3 17.29 -5.54 19.61
C LEU A 3 18.31 -4.85 20.52
N ALA A 4 19.59 -5.15 20.30
CA ALA A 4 20.69 -4.51 21.02
C ALA A 4 21.04 -3.17 20.35
N ASN A 5 21.08 -2.11 21.16
CA ASN A 5 21.54 -0.77 20.80
C ASN A 5 22.89 -0.82 20.05
N VAL A 6 22.90 -0.48 18.76
CA VAL A 6 24.14 -0.37 17.95
C VAL A 6 24.78 1.00 18.22
N ARG A 7 25.47 1.13 19.35
CA ARG A 7 26.42 2.24 19.57
C ARG A 7 27.80 1.81 19.08
N ARG A 8 28.02 2.04 17.78
CA ARG A 8 29.23 1.90 16.93
C ARG A 8 29.03 0.86 15.82
N PRO A 9 29.25 1.23 14.55
CA PRO A 9 29.25 0.25 13.47
C PRO A 9 30.45 -0.70 13.68
N PRO A 10 30.25 -2.02 13.62
CA PRO A 10 31.37 -2.95 13.59
C PRO A 10 32.25 -2.63 12.38
N THR A 11 33.58 -2.55 12.58
CA THR A 11 34.58 -2.47 11.51
C THR A 11 34.63 -3.80 10.75
N HIS A 12 33.55 -4.12 10.03
CA HIS A 12 33.56 -5.19 9.05
C HIS A 12 34.17 -4.62 7.78
N THR A 13 35.27 -5.20 7.34
CA THR A 13 35.78 -5.00 5.99
C THR A 13 34.65 -5.36 5.02
N ILE A 14 34.10 -4.34 4.36
CA ILE A 14 33.03 -4.53 3.39
C ILE A 14 33.63 -5.31 2.22
N GLY A 15 33.24 -6.59 2.11
CA GLY A 15 33.80 -7.50 1.10
C GLY A 15 33.66 -6.95 -0.32
N ARG A 16 34.62 -7.27 -1.20
CA ARG A 16 34.70 -6.77 -2.58
C ARG A 16 33.39 -6.94 -3.37
N ASN A 17 32.54 -7.91 -3.03
CA ASN A 17 31.28 -8.17 -3.71
C ASN A 17 30.11 -7.26 -3.32
N LYS A 18 30.34 -6.20 -2.54
CA LYS A 18 29.31 -5.27 -2.09
C LYS A 18 29.43 -3.92 -2.80
N VAL A 19 28.31 -3.22 -2.93
CA VAL A 19 28.18 -1.85 -3.43
C VAL A 19 27.49 -1.04 -2.33
N ILE A 20 28.00 0.15 -2.05
CA ILE A 20 27.34 1.11 -1.18
C ILE A 20 26.36 1.93 -2.03
N VAL A 21 25.08 1.97 -1.64
CA VAL A 21 24.06 2.77 -2.29
C VAL A 21 23.53 3.81 -1.31
N ASN A 22 23.68 5.09 -1.67
CA ASN A 22 23.17 6.21 -0.91
C ASN A 22 21.83 6.66 -1.48
N THR A 23 20.79 6.73 -0.65
CA THR A 23 19.45 7.20 -1.02
C THR A 23 19.34 8.72 -0.92
N SER A 24 18.26 9.29 -1.48
CA SER A 24 18.08 10.74 -1.55
C SER A 24 17.84 11.41 -0.21
N ASP A 25 17.45 10.63 0.81
CA ASP A 25 17.29 11.04 2.21
C ASP A 25 18.54 10.80 3.08
N GLY A 26 19.65 10.39 2.47
CA GLY A 26 20.95 10.27 3.14
C GLY A 26 21.19 8.94 3.85
N GLU A 27 20.31 7.96 3.68
CA GLU A 27 20.53 6.61 4.21
C GLU A 27 21.51 5.81 3.33
N GLU A 28 22.26 4.92 3.97
CA GLU A 28 23.28 4.08 3.33
C GLU A 28 22.88 2.61 3.34
N PHE A 29 22.86 1.99 2.16
CA PHE A 29 22.59 0.56 1.98
C PHE A 29 23.84 -0.15 1.46
N VAL A 30 24.30 -1.16 2.18
CA VAL A 30 25.40 -2.03 1.74
C VAL A 30 24.83 -3.29 1.09
N VAL A 31 24.81 -3.33 -0.24
CA VAL A 31 24.10 -4.36 -1.02
C VAL A 31 25.05 -5.25 -1.79
N HIS A 32 24.76 -6.55 -1.90
CA HIS A 32 25.54 -7.46 -2.73
C HIS A 32 25.37 -7.12 -4.22
N ARG A 33 26.47 -6.99 -4.96
CA ARG A 33 26.46 -6.54 -6.38
C ARG A 33 25.59 -7.41 -7.30
N GLN A 34 25.43 -8.70 -6.98
CA GLN A 34 24.59 -9.61 -7.76
C GLN A 34 23.12 -9.21 -7.73
N LEU A 35 22.65 -8.69 -6.59
CA LEU A 35 21.26 -8.25 -6.41
C LEU A 35 20.94 -7.00 -7.24
N LEU A 36 21.94 -6.11 -7.40
CA LEU A 36 21.81 -4.84 -8.10
C LEU A 36 22.01 -4.93 -9.61
N ARG A 37 22.39 -6.10 -10.16
CA ARG A 37 22.61 -6.28 -11.61
C ARG A 37 21.43 -5.84 -12.48
N PRO A 38 20.15 -6.00 -12.07
CA PRO A 38 19.02 -5.51 -12.86
C PRO A 38 18.91 -3.98 -12.91
N CYS A 39 19.51 -3.24 -11.97
CA CYS A 39 19.43 -1.79 -11.88
C CYS A 39 20.36 -1.13 -12.92
N ILE A 40 19.79 -0.57 -13.98
CA ILE A 40 20.55 0.06 -15.07
C ILE A 40 21.38 1.23 -14.53
N SER A 41 20.79 2.08 -13.68
CA SER A 41 21.47 3.26 -13.12
C SER A 41 22.69 2.89 -12.26
N LEU A 42 22.72 1.69 -11.68
CA LEU A 42 23.80 1.21 -10.82
C LEU A 42 24.85 0.38 -11.58
N THR A 43 24.69 0.18 -12.88
CA THR A 43 25.57 -0.68 -13.70
C THR A 43 27.04 -0.32 -13.55
N LYS A 44 27.38 0.98 -13.51
CA LYS A 44 28.76 1.45 -13.33
C LYS A 44 29.36 0.98 -12.00
N ALA A 45 28.63 1.12 -10.90
CA ALA A 45 29.07 0.71 -9.57
C ALA A 45 29.11 -0.82 -9.42
N VAL A 46 28.15 -1.54 -10.01
CA VAL A 46 28.10 -3.00 -10.03
C VAL A 46 29.27 -3.61 -10.80
N ARG A 47 29.68 -2.97 -11.90
CA ARG A 47 30.80 -3.41 -12.76
C ARG A 47 32.16 -2.90 -12.32
N ALA A 48 32.22 -2.02 -11.33
CA ALA A 48 33.49 -1.61 -10.75
C ALA A 48 34.16 -2.86 -10.12
N GLU A 49 35.13 -3.41 -10.84
CA GLU A 49 36.11 -4.30 -10.25
C GLU A 49 36.87 -3.48 -9.19
N GLY A 50 37.15 -4.08 -8.04
CA GLY A 50 38.01 -3.45 -7.05
C GLY A 50 39.36 -3.25 -7.73
N LEU A 51 39.58 -2.05 -8.27
CA LEU A 51 40.80 -1.64 -8.96
C LEU A 51 41.92 -1.65 -7.94
N GLY A 52 42.54 -2.80 -7.75
CA GLY A 52 43.92 -3.02 -7.28
C GLY A 52 44.34 -2.47 -5.91
N ASP A 53 43.53 -1.67 -5.23
CA ASP A 53 43.94 -0.91 -4.07
C ASP A 53 43.01 -1.22 -2.90
N GLU A 54 43.50 -1.99 -1.93
CA GLU A 54 42.74 -2.33 -0.72
C GLU A 54 42.36 -1.09 0.10
N ALA A 55 42.96 0.07 -0.21
CA ALA A 55 42.65 1.37 0.37
C ALA A 55 41.36 2.04 -0.17
N ALA A 56 40.88 1.67 -1.37
CA ALA A 56 39.82 2.44 -2.05
C ALA A 56 38.38 2.14 -1.58
N GLY A 57 38.18 1.14 -0.72
CA GLY A 57 36.84 0.75 -0.23
C GLY A 57 35.93 0.15 -1.31
N PRO A 58 34.71 -0.30 -0.94
CA PRO A 58 33.72 -0.79 -1.89
C PRO A 58 33.22 0.34 -2.83
N PRO A 59 32.84 0.03 -4.08
CA PRO A 59 32.26 1.02 -4.98
C PRO A 59 30.97 1.59 -4.38
N ALA A 60 30.80 2.91 -4.50
CA ALA A 60 29.62 3.63 -4.03
C ALA A 60 28.86 4.29 -5.18
N ALA A 61 27.53 4.40 -5.04
CA ALA A 61 26.66 5.13 -5.94
C ALA A 61 25.55 5.84 -5.16
N SER A 62 25.03 6.92 -5.72
CA SER A 62 23.84 7.61 -5.18
C SER A 62 22.67 7.42 -6.12
N VAL A 63 21.47 7.27 -5.56
CA VAL A 63 20.22 7.13 -6.30
C VAL A 63 19.20 8.17 -5.83
N ASP A 64 18.41 8.68 -6.78
CA ASP A 64 17.30 9.59 -6.47
C ASP A 64 16.05 8.78 -6.09
N VAL A 65 16.15 8.07 -4.95
CA VAL A 65 15.11 7.22 -4.39
C VAL A 65 15.23 7.30 -2.86
N ASP A 66 14.11 7.45 -2.14
CA ASP A 66 14.09 7.47 -0.68
C ASP A 66 14.35 6.07 -0.08
N CYS A 67 14.76 6.02 1.19
CA CYS A 67 15.12 4.76 1.83
C CYS A 67 13.99 3.72 1.87
N LEU A 68 12.73 4.16 2.05
CA LEU A 68 11.58 3.26 2.17
C LEU A 68 11.20 2.66 0.81
N SER A 69 11.28 3.44 -0.25
CA SER A 69 11.08 2.95 -1.62
C SER A 69 12.23 2.02 -2.03
N PHE A 70 13.47 2.38 -1.68
CA PHE A 70 14.65 1.57 -2.01
C PHE A 70 14.65 0.22 -1.28
N ASP A 71 14.29 0.16 0.00
CA ASP A 71 14.12 -1.08 0.75
C ASP A 71 13.15 -2.05 0.07
N ARG A 72 11.98 -1.54 -0.38
CA ARG A 72 11.00 -2.37 -1.10
C ARG A 72 11.50 -2.82 -2.47
N VAL A 73 12.29 -2.00 -3.15
CA VAL A 73 12.99 -2.40 -4.38
C VAL A 73 13.93 -3.57 -4.09
N LEU A 74 14.70 -3.52 -3.00
CA LEU A 74 15.60 -4.60 -2.60
C LEU A 74 14.83 -5.89 -2.28
N CYS A 75 13.71 -5.82 -1.55
CA CYS A 75 12.86 -6.99 -1.31
C CYS A 75 12.35 -7.62 -2.61
N PHE A 76 11.94 -6.80 -3.58
CA PHE A 76 11.51 -7.30 -4.89
C PHE A 76 12.68 -7.97 -5.64
N LEU A 77 13.85 -7.35 -5.67
CA LEU A 77 15.04 -7.91 -6.31
C LEU A 77 15.46 -9.23 -5.65
N GLU A 78 15.35 -9.32 -4.32
CA GLU A 78 15.70 -10.51 -3.56
C GLU A 78 14.75 -11.66 -3.86
N ALA A 79 13.44 -11.41 -3.84
CA ALA A 79 12.44 -12.39 -4.21
C ALA A 79 12.72 -12.97 -5.61
N ARG A 80 12.97 -12.10 -6.59
CA ARG A 80 13.33 -12.53 -7.95
C ARG A 80 14.64 -13.29 -8.01
N HIS A 81 15.64 -12.87 -7.26
CA HIS A 81 16.93 -13.54 -7.19
C HIS A 81 16.82 -14.97 -6.62
N LEU A 82 15.92 -15.16 -5.64
CA LEU A 82 15.62 -16.44 -5.02
C LEU A 82 14.58 -17.27 -5.78
N GLY A 83 14.05 -16.78 -6.91
CA GLY A 83 13.01 -17.47 -7.68
C GLY A 83 11.66 -17.56 -6.96
N ARG A 84 11.39 -16.63 -6.03
CA ARG A 84 10.13 -16.52 -5.28
C ARG A 84 9.19 -15.53 -5.95
N ASP A 85 7.90 -15.63 -5.61
CA ASP A 85 6.91 -14.64 -6.00
C ASP A 85 7.27 -13.25 -5.45
N PRO A 86 7.03 -12.17 -6.21
CA PRO A 86 7.21 -10.81 -5.72
C PRO A 86 6.43 -10.56 -4.42
N PRO A 87 7.00 -9.82 -3.46
CA PRO A 87 6.29 -9.47 -2.25
C PRO A 87 5.06 -8.61 -2.57
N HIS A 88 4.03 -8.70 -1.73
CA HIS A 88 2.88 -7.82 -1.83
C HIS A 88 3.29 -6.37 -1.54
N ILE A 89 3.04 -5.48 -2.48
CA ILE A 89 3.23 -4.02 -2.36
C ILE A 89 1.88 -3.33 -2.10
N PRO A 90 1.62 -2.78 -0.91
CA PRO A 90 0.36 -2.07 -0.62
C PRO A 90 0.04 -0.96 -1.63
N ALA A 91 -1.24 -0.79 -1.97
CA ALA A 91 -1.71 0.15 -2.99
C ALA A 91 -1.23 1.61 -2.82
N HIS A 92 -1.00 2.05 -1.58
CA HIS A 92 -0.52 3.40 -1.30
C HIS A 92 0.98 3.59 -1.59
N HIS A 93 1.77 2.51 -1.65
CA HIS A 93 3.19 2.56 -2.00
C HIS A 93 3.46 2.39 -3.50
N LEU A 94 2.53 1.81 -4.26
CA LEU A 94 2.72 1.51 -5.69
C LEU A 94 3.24 2.71 -6.51
N PRO A 95 2.73 3.96 -6.35
CA PRO A 95 3.23 5.09 -7.14
C PRO A 95 4.69 5.43 -6.84
N ALA A 96 5.07 5.44 -5.56
CA ALA A 96 6.44 5.76 -5.14
C ALA A 96 7.43 4.68 -5.61
N ILE A 97 7.06 3.41 -5.51
CA ILE A 97 7.91 2.30 -5.97
C ILE A 97 8.00 2.26 -7.51
N ALA A 98 6.92 2.59 -8.23
CA ALA A 98 6.98 2.72 -9.68
C ALA A 98 7.94 3.85 -10.12
N ALA A 99 7.93 4.99 -9.42
CA ALA A 99 8.88 6.07 -9.64
C ALA A 99 10.32 5.62 -9.32
N ALA A 100 10.54 4.94 -8.20
CA ALA A 100 11.83 4.36 -7.84
C ALA A 100 12.33 3.35 -8.87
N ALA A 101 11.47 2.47 -9.36
CA ALA A 101 11.79 1.51 -10.40
C ALA A 101 12.20 2.21 -11.69
N THR A 102 11.52 3.31 -12.05
CA THR A 102 11.87 4.15 -13.21
C THR A 102 13.25 4.78 -13.02
N ALA A 103 13.51 5.40 -11.85
CA ALA A 103 14.79 6.03 -11.53
C ALA A 103 15.97 5.02 -11.54
N LEU A 104 15.72 3.76 -11.19
CA LEU A 104 16.70 2.68 -11.19
C LEU A 104 16.81 1.93 -12.54
N GLY A 105 15.91 2.21 -13.50
CA GLY A 105 15.81 1.48 -14.76
C GLY A 105 15.33 0.03 -14.61
N LEU A 106 14.55 -0.26 -13.57
CA LEU A 106 14.01 -1.58 -13.22
C LEU A 106 12.67 -1.87 -13.91
N ARG A 107 12.70 -2.12 -15.22
CA ARG A 107 11.50 -2.34 -16.04
C ARG A 107 10.51 -3.36 -15.47
N SER A 108 11.00 -4.48 -14.95
CA SER A 108 10.11 -5.52 -14.39
C SER A 108 9.35 -5.09 -13.15
N LEU A 109 9.94 -4.23 -12.32
CA LEU A 109 9.28 -3.73 -11.12
C LEU A 109 8.30 -2.62 -11.50
N GLU A 110 8.69 -1.76 -12.44
CA GLU A 110 7.82 -0.73 -13.01
C GLU A 110 6.56 -1.35 -13.64
N GLU A 111 6.71 -2.40 -14.45
CA GLU A 111 5.61 -3.18 -15.03
C GLU A 111 4.75 -3.85 -13.94
N HIS A 112 5.37 -4.46 -12.93
CA HIS A 112 4.66 -5.06 -11.81
C HIS A 112 3.80 -4.04 -11.06
N CYS A 113 4.34 -2.86 -10.73
CA CYS A 113 3.59 -1.80 -10.07
C CYS A 113 2.46 -1.25 -10.95
N ARG A 114 2.71 -1.04 -12.25
CA ARG A 114 1.69 -0.58 -13.21
C ARG A 114 0.56 -1.57 -13.38
N ALA A 115 0.87 -2.85 -13.54
CA ALA A 115 -0.13 -3.91 -13.68
C ALA A 115 -1.05 -3.94 -12.45
N ARG A 116 -0.47 -3.86 -11.25
CA ARG A 116 -1.25 -3.87 -10.01
C ARG A 116 -2.09 -2.61 -9.80
N MET A 117 -1.57 -1.42 -10.15
CA MET A 117 -2.38 -0.20 -10.16
C MET A 117 -3.53 -0.28 -11.17
N GLY A 118 -3.30 -0.88 -12.34
CA GLY A 118 -4.33 -1.15 -13.33
C GLY A 118 -5.42 -2.07 -12.80
N GLU A 119 -5.06 -3.18 -12.13
CA GLU A 119 -6.02 -4.09 -11.49
C GLU A 119 -6.85 -3.42 -10.40
N LEU A 120 -6.26 -2.53 -9.59
CA LEU A 120 -7.01 -1.72 -8.63
C LEU A 120 -8.01 -0.81 -9.37
N GLN A 121 -7.59 -0.15 -10.43
CA GLN A 121 -8.42 0.80 -11.17
C GLN A 121 -9.58 0.13 -11.90
N THR A 122 -9.39 -1.07 -12.47
CA THR A 122 -10.45 -1.78 -13.20
C THR A 122 -11.60 -2.27 -12.31
N ARG A 123 -11.38 -2.36 -10.99
CA ARG A 123 -12.41 -2.74 -10.01
C ARG A 123 -13.31 -1.58 -9.60
N VAL A 124 -12.88 -0.34 -9.84
CA VAL A 124 -13.57 0.87 -9.38
C VAL A 124 -14.79 1.17 -10.26
N ARG A 125 -15.98 1.20 -9.65
CA ARG A 125 -17.23 1.59 -10.31
C ARG A 125 -18.26 2.17 -9.34
N LEU A 126 -19.37 2.68 -9.86
CA LEU A 126 -20.53 3.02 -9.03
C LEU A 126 -21.32 1.74 -8.72
N HIS A 127 -21.81 1.61 -7.48
CA HIS A 127 -22.64 0.49 -7.05
C HIS A 127 -23.95 1.03 -6.49
N SER A 128 -25.05 0.31 -6.70
CA SER A 128 -26.30 0.58 -6.01
C SER A 128 -26.34 -0.13 -4.65
N LEU A 129 -27.16 0.35 -3.72
CA LEU A 129 -27.35 -0.29 -2.42
C LEU A 129 -27.93 -1.69 -2.56
N ASP A 130 -28.80 -1.90 -3.56
CA ASP A 130 -29.45 -3.19 -3.80
C ASP A 130 -28.46 -4.21 -4.39
N GLU A 131 -27.56 -3.79 -5.30
CA GLU A 131 -26.44 -4.62 -5.77
C GLU A 131 -25.54 -5.07 -4.61
N ILE A 132 -25.17 -4.12 -3.73
CA ILE A 132 -24.31 -4.41 -2.58
C ILE A 132 -24.96 -5.45 -1.65
N LYS A 133 -26.25 -5.28 -1.35
CA LYS A 133 -27.01 -6.23 -0.52
C LYS A 133 -27.06 -7.61 -1.14
N GLU A 134 -27.29 -7.71 -2.45
CA GLU A 134 -27.31 -8.97 -3.17
C GLU A 134 -25.95 -9.67 -3.14
N ARG A 135 -24.86 -8.94 -3.39
CA ARG A 135 -23.49 -9.48 -3.32
C ARG A 135 -23.11 -9.94 -1.92
N ASN A 136 -23.48 -9.16 -0.90
CA ASN A 136 -23.31 -9.54 0.50
C ASN A 136 -24.06 -10.84 0.85
N ALA A 137 -25.30 -10.99 0.36
CA ALA A 137 -26.08 -12.22 0.53
C ALA A 137 -25.44 -13.43 -0.19
N LYS A 138 -24.73 -13.22 -1.30
CA LYS A 138 -24.00 -14.26 -2.04
C LYS A 138 -22.63 -14.63 -1.43
N GLY A 139 -22.23 -13.99 -0.33
CA GLY A 139 -21.01 -14.34 0.40
C GLY A 139 -19.86 -13.33 0.26
N GLU A 140 -20.01 -12.32 -0.59
CA GLU A 140 -19.08 -11.19 -0.60
C GLU A 140 -19.22 -10.36 0.68
N ARG A 141 -18.21 -9.58 1.00
CA ARG A 141 -18.17 -8.72 2.19
C ARG A 141 -17.81 -7.32 1.74
N LEU A 142 -18.84 -6.59 1.33
CA LEU A 142 -18.78 -5.19 0.93
C LEU A 142 -19.26 -4.33 2.10
N ILE A 143 -18.41 -3.41 2.53
CA ILE A 143 -18.72 -2.43 3.57
C ILE A 143 -18.76 -1.02 2.98
N LEU A 144 -19.52 -0.15 3.64
CA LEU A 144 -19.72 1.23 3.24
C LEU A 144 -19.09 2.15 4.28
N ILE A 145 -18.13 2.97 3.86
CA ILE A 145 -17.48 3.97 4.72
C ILE A 145 -17.47 5.29 3.95
N ASP A 146 -18.21 6.28 4.45
CA ASP A 146 -18.36 7.61 3.86
C ASP A 146 -18.77 7.55 2.37
N GLY A 147 -19.62 6.59 2.03
CA GLY A 147 -20.06 6.32 0.65
C GLY A 147 -19.06 5.53 -0.21
N MET A 148 -17.84 5.27 0.26
CA MET A 148 -16.93 4.33 -0.40
C MET A 148 -17.48 2.91 -0.27
N VAL A 149 -17.39 2.14 -1.34
CA VAL A 149 -17.63 0.70 -1.35
C VAL A 149 -16.28 0.00 -1.26
N LEU A 150 -16.10 -0.77 -0.19
CA LEU A 150 -14.85 -1.46 0.11
C LEU A 150 -15.10 -2.97 0.13
N ASP A 151 -14.36 -3.71 -0.68
CA ASP A 151 -14.38 -5.17 -0.69
C ASP A 151 -13.34 -5.72 0.28
N VAL A 152 -13.83 -6.23 1.41
CA VAL A 152 -13.01 -6.82 2.47
C VAL A 152 -13.02 -8.35 2.42
N THR A 153 -13.65 -8.97 1.42
CA THR A 153 -13.89 -10.41 1.35
C THR A 153 -12.61 -11.23 1.52
N ARG A 154 -11.54 -10.85 0.82
CA ARG A 154 -10.25 -11.56 0.86
C ARG A 154 -9.38 -11.17 2.04
N TRP A 155 -9.53 -9.93 2.54
CA TRP A 155 -8.72 -9.38 3.62
C TRP A 155 -9.26 -9.73 5.01
N LEU A 156 -10.52 -10.12 5.13
CA LEU A 156 -11.18 -10.45 6.40
C LEU A 156 -10.37 -11.37 7.34
N PRO A 157 -9.69 -12.44 6.87
CA PRO A 157 -8.87 -13.30 7.72
C PRO A 157 -7.65 -12.60 8.35
N GLU A 158 -7.19 -11.52 7.72
CA GLU A 158 -6.04 -10.71 8.17
C GLU A 158 -6.47 -9.51 9.03
N HIS A 159 -7.78 -9.29 9.21
CA HIS A 159 -8.30 -8.19 10.02
C HIS A 159 -7.89 -8.35 11.49
N PRO A 160 -7.17 -7.38 12.11
CA PRO A 160 -6.71 -7.49 13.49
C PRO A 160 -7.83 -7.65 14.53
N GLY A 161 -9.03 -7.13 14.26
CA GLY A 161 -10.22 -7.32 15.11
C GLY A 161 -10.93 -8.67 14.91
N GLY A 162 -10.37 -9.57 14.09
CA GLY A 162 -10.93 -10.86 13.75
C GLY A 162 -11.92 -10.81 12.58
N ALA A 163 -12.15 -11.96 11.95
CA ALA A 163 -12.97 -12.07 10.74
C ALA A 163 -14.49 -12.00 10.98
N ALA A 164 -14.95 -12.07 12.23
CA ALA A 164 -16.38 -12.14 12.57
C ALA A 164 -17.03 -10.76 12.79
N ILE A 165 -16.26 -9.77 13.23
CA ILE A 165 -16.83 -8.49 13.68
C ILE A 165 -17.45 -7.68 12.52
N ILE A 166 -16.75 -7.59 11.38
CA ILE A 166 -17.21 -6.85 10.21
C ILE A 166 -18.51 -7.45 9.62
N PRO A 167 -18.60 -8.77 9.37
CA PRO A 167 -19.85 -9.39 8.90
C PRO A 167 -21.05 -9.16 9.81
N ASN A 168 -20.82 -9.13 11.12
CA ASN A 168 -21.89 -9.02 12.12
C ASN A 168 -22.39 -7.59 12.30
N GLN A 169 -21.54 -6.59 12.07
CA GLN A 169 -21.83 -5.20 12.45
C GLN A 169 -21.93 -4.25 11.25
N SER A 170 -21.19 -4.50 10.17
CA SER A 170 -20.89 -3.47 9.17
C SER A 170 -21.42 -3.78 7.75
N LEU A 171 -22.13 -4.89 7.55
CA LEU A 171 -22.74 -5.18 6.25
C LEU A 171 -24.05 -4.42 6.06
N ASN A 172 -24.25 -3.86 4.86
CA ASN A 172 -25.49 -3.20 4.43
C ASN A 172 -25.90 -1.96 5.25
N VAL A 173 -24.98 -1.41 6.05
CA VAL A 173 -25.15 -0.21 6.89
C VAL A 173 -24.04 0.79 6.59
N ASP A 174 -24.21 2.03 7.04
CA ASP A 174 -23.14 3.03 7.04
C ASP A 174 -22.13 2.75 8.16
N ALA A 175 -21.03 2.07 7.85
CA ALA A 175 -20.00 1.69 8.81
C ALA A 175 -19.01 2.81 9.16
N THR A 176 -19.24 4.05 8.71
CA THR A 176 -18.33 5.18 8.94
C THR A 176 -18.06 5.41 10.42
N ARG A 177 -19.12 5.36 11.25
CA ARG A 177 -19.00 5.57 12.69
C ARG A 177 -18.22 4.45 13.38
N PHE A 178 -18.42 3.19 12.96
CA PHE A 178 -17.62 2.08 13.48
C PHE A 178 -16.16 2.21 13.09
N PHE A 179 -15.87 2.67 11.88
CA PHE A 179 -14.49 2.91 11.48
C PHE A 179 -13.84 3.95 12.39
N GLU A 180 -14.49 5.09 12.64
CA GLU A 180 -13.98 6.12 13.57
C GLU A 180 -13.76 5.59 15.00
N LEU A 181 -14.70 4.82 15.54
CA LEU A 181 -14.63 4.32 16.91
C LEU A 181 -13.45 3.36 17.14
N TYR A 182 -13.11 2.55 16.13
CA TYR A 182 -12.11 1.50 16.27
C TYR A 182 -10.78 1.79 15.57
N HIS A 183 -10.73 2.77 14.66
CA HIS A 183 -9.56 3.05 13.82
C HIS A 183 -9.21 4.54 13.83
N CYS A 184 -8.13 4.88 14.53
CA CYS A 184 -7.60 6.24 14.60
C CYS A 184 -6.15 6.36 14.08
N THR A 185 -5.59 5.30 13.52
CA THR A 185 -4.21 5.28 13.03
C THR A 185 -4.13 5.64 11.56
N ARG A 186 -3.03 6.30 11.17
CA ARG A 186 -2.72 6.63 9.78
C ARG A 186 -2.74 5.40 8.88
N GLU A 187 -2.23 4.28 9.39
CA GLU A 187 -2.15 3.01 8.67
C GLU A 187 -3.54 2.52 8.28
N SER A 188 -4.53 2.62 9.17
CA SER A 188 -5.91 2.19 8.89
C SER A 188 -6.51 2.92 7.68
N PHE A 189 -6.28 4.23 7.57
CA PHE A 189 -6.72 5.01 6.40
C PHE A 189 -6.00 4.61 5.11
N LEU A 190 -4.69 4.35 5.18
CA LEU A 190 -3.90 3.96 4.02
C LEU A 190 -4.30 2.58 3.46
N TYR A 191 -4.83 1.69 4.29
CA TYR A 191 -5.36 0.39 3.86
C TYR A 191 -6.63 0.50 3.01
N LEU A 192 -7.45 1.54 3.18
CA LEU A 192 -8.71 1.70 2.45
C LEU A 192 -8.52 1.67 0.93
N LYS A 193 -7.38 2.18 0.44
CA LYS A 193 -7.06 2.17 -0.99
C LYS A 193 -6.94 0.76 -1.58
N GLU A 194 -6.45 -0.21 -0.80
CA GLU A 194 -6.30 -1.60 -1.24
C GLU A 194 -7.67 -2.28 -1.41
N LEU A 195 -8.63 -1.88 -0.56
CA LEU A 195 -9.97 -2.46 -0.46
C LEU A 195 -11.00 -1.75 -1.35
N TYR A 196 -10.64 -0.58 -1.89
CA TYR A 196 -11.55 0.28 -2.63
C TYR A 196 -12.00 -0.33 -3.95
N VAL A 197 -13.31 -0.47 -4.12
CA VAL A 197 -13.96 -0.93 -5.35
C VAL A 197 -14.94 0.09 -5.93
N GLY A 198 -14.97 1.30 -5.38
CA GLY A 198 -15.70 2.43 -5.92
C GLY A 198 -16.65 3.09 -4.94
N GLU A 199 -17.75 3.62 -5.45
CA GLU A 199 -18.64 4.53 -4.70
C GLU A 199 -20.08 4.03 -4.71
N LEU A 200 -20.81 4.33 -3.64
CA LEU A 200 -22.25 4.18 -3.61
C LEU A 200 -22.90 5.29 -4.44
N ALA A 201 -23.90 4.92 -5.24
CA ALA A 201 -24.74 5.84 -5.99
C ALA A 201 -25.29 6.96 -5.07
N ALA A 202 -25.25 8.21 -5.55
CA ALA A 202 -25.58 9.37 -4.73
C ALA A 202 -27.04 9.33 -4.24
N GLU A 203 -27.93 8.86 -5.12
CA GLU A 203 -29.33 8.58 -4.85
C GLU A 203 -29.55 7.53 -3.76
N ASP A 204 -28.60 6.63 -3.49
CA ASP A 204 -28.76 5.59 -2.48
C ASP A 204 -28.23 6.00 -1.10
N ARG A 205 -27.50 7.11 -1.00
CA ARG A 205 -26.88 7.56 0.26
C ARG A 205 -27.89 7.80 1.38
N HIS A 206 -29.07 8.32 1.05
CA HIS A 206 -30.13 8.57 2.05
C HIS A 206 -30.86 7.29 2.49
N ARG A 207 -30.68 6.18 1.76
CA ARG A 207 -31.28 4.87 2.07
C ARG A 207 -30.39 4.02 2.98
N LEU A 208 -29.16 4.47 3.26
CA LEU A 208 -28.22 3.77 4.11
C LEU A 208 -28.68 3.78 5.57
N PRO A 209 -28.93 2.62 6.19
CA PRO A 209 -29.23 2.57 7.60
C PRO A 209 -27.97 2.81 8.44
N SER A 210 -28.14 3.46 9.58
CA SER A 210 -27.10 3.53 10.61
C SER A 210 -26.82 2.14 11.21
N PRO A 211 -25.60 1.88 11.71
CA PRO A 211 -25.30 0.60 12.31
C PRO A 211 -26.12 0.31 13.57
N GLN A 212 -26.55 -0.95 13.74
CA GLN A 212 -27.28 -1.41 14.92
C GLN A 212 -26.33 -2.09 15.90
N GLY A 213 -26.37 -1.69 17.18
CA GLY A 213 -25.56 -2.23 18.27
C GLY A 213 -25.54 -1.26 19.45
N SER A 214 -25.42 -1.76 20.68
CA SER A 214 -25.53 -0.98 21.93
C SER A 214 -24.63 0.26 22.01
N ASP A 215 -23.55 0.26 21.22
CA ASP A 215 -22.54 1.33 21.23
C ASP A 215 -22.70 2.31 20.05
N ALA A 216 -23.52 1.99 19.04
CA ALA A 216 -23.68 2.80 17.82
C ALA A 216 -25.12 3.26 17.53
N SER A 217 -26.14 2.56 18.03
CA SER A 217 -27.55 2.94 17.78
C SER A 217 -27.93 4.28 18.43
N ASP A 218 -27.23 4.66 19.49
CA ASP A 218 -27.37 5.96 20.18
C ASP A 218 -26.12 6.86 20.05
N ALA A 219 -25.13 6.44 19.24
CA ALA A 219 -23.93 7.24 19.06
C ALA A 219 -24.21 8.44 18.14
N PRO A 220 -23.58 9.59 18.41
CA PRO A 220 -23.63 10.71 17.48
C PRO A 220 -23.06 10.29 16.11
N PRO A 221 -23.45 10.99 15.03
CA PRO A 221 -22.84 10.81 13.72
C PRO A 221 -21.32 10.96 13.79
N PRO A 222 -20.58 10.51 12.75
CA PRO A 222 -19.14 10.66 12.72
C PRO A 222 -18.69 12.11 12.95
N SER A 223 -17.60 12.31 13.68
CA SER A 223 -17.14 13.68 13.97
C SER A 223 -16.62 14.38 12.71
N ALA A 224 -16.76 15.70 12.66
CA ALA A 224 -16.26 16.50 11.54
C ALA A 224 -14.75 16.35 11.35
N ASP A 225 -13.98 16.39 12.45
CA ASP A 225 -12.52 16.22 12.44
C ASP A 225 -12.11 14.86 11.85
N PHE A 226 -12.85 13.80 12.20
CA PHE A 226 -12.61 12.47 11.63
C PHE A 226 -12.90 12.44 10.13
N LEU A 227 -14.01 13.03 9.68
CA LEU A 227 -14.36 13.08 8.26
C LEU A 227 -13.31 13.86 7.46
N ASP A 228 -12.86 15.00 7.98
CA ASP A 228 -11.79 15.79 7.36
C ASP A 228 -10.50 14.97 7.22
N GLN A 229 -10.11 14.23 8.26
CA GLN A 229 -8.96 13.33 8.21
C GLN A 229 -9.17 12.21 7.19
N LEU A 230 -10.34 11.55 7.20
CA LEU A 230 -10.69 10.49 6.25
C LEU A 230 -10.58 10.98 4.80
N HIS A 231 -11.09 12.17 4.50
CA HIS A 231 -11.03 12.78 3.17
C HIS A 231 -9.60 13.13 2.73
N GLN A 232 -8.72 13.52 3.65
CA GLN A 232 -7.31 13.75 3.33
C GLN A 232 -6.60 12.48 2.85
N TYR A 233 -6.92 11.32 3.43
CA TYR A 233 -6.29 10.04 3.06
C TYR A 233 -6.99 9.31 1.91
N THR A 234 -8.21 9.71 1.54
CA THR A 234 -9.03 9.04 0.52
C THR A 234 -9.17 9.82 -0.79
N ARG A 235 -8.19 10.67 -1.12
CA ARG A 235 -8.13 11.41 -2.40
C ARG A 235 -8.02 10.53 -3.66
N PHE A 236 -7.83 9.23 -3.50
CA PHE A 236 -7.82 8.26 -4.60
C PHE A 236 -9.22 7.90 -5.10
N ARG A 237 -10.28 8.33 -4.40
CA ARG A 237 -11.66 8.02 -4.74
C ARG A 237 -12.03 8.55 -6.13
N MET A 238 -12.93 7.82 -6.78
CA MET A 238 -13.54 8.24 -8.03
C MET A 238 -14.37 9.51 -7.82
N GLU A 239 -14.24 10.48 -8.73
CA GLU A 239 -15.18 11.60 -8.79
C GLU A 239 -16.53 11.09 -9.33
N VAL A 240 -17.53 11.00 -8.45
CA VAL A 240 -18.91 10.70 -8.87
C VAL A 240 -19.49 11.94 -9.53
N LYS A 241 -19.35 12.07 -10.86
CA LYS A 241 -20.08 13.09 -11.62
C LYS A 241 -21.55 12.69 -11.72
N THR A 242 -22.44 13.60 -11.36
CA THR A 242 -23.91 13.45 -11.32
C THR A 242 -24.57 13.23 -12.69
N GLU A 243 -23.82 13.29 -13.79
CA GLU A 243 -24.38 13.24 -15.14
C GLU A 243 -24.00 11.95 -15.86
N TRP A 244 -24.98 11.04 -15.90
CA TRP A 244 -24.95 9.84 -16.71
C TRP A 244 -25.04 10.20 -18.20
N LYS A 245 -24.05 9.76 -19.00
CA LYS A 245 -24.31 9.44 -20.41
C LYS A 245 -24.64 7.97 -20.48
N SER A 246 -25.93 7.69 -20.63
CA SER A 246 -26.42 6.39 -21.08
C SER A 246 -25.75 6.05 -22.42
N PHE A 247 -25.17 4.86 -22.53
CA PHE A 247 -24.87 4.25 -23.83
C PHE A 247 -26.12 3.53 -24.35
#